data_AF-A0A536GCH3-F1
#
_entry.id   AF-A0A536GCH3-F1
#
_cell.length_a   1.000
_cell.length_b   1.000
_cell.length_c   1.000
_cell.angle_alpha   90.00
_cell.angle_beta   90.00
_cell.angle_gamma   90.00
#
_symmetry.space_group_name_H-M   'P 1'
#
loop_
_entity.id
_entity.type
_entity.pdbx_description
1 polymer ?
#
loop_
_entity_poly.entity_id
_entity_poly.type
_entity_poly.pdbx_seq_one_letter_code
_entity_poly.pdbx_strand_id
1 'polypeptide(L)'
;DLVRWHTLLERSRVDLDLPFEELRSALASSFPEPRAPCLVHADYHFGNLLFDRGGSVVAVLDWEIAEIGQPLIDLSCLAVAGMSGGAETVGPVPGPTIEAPQLAALYSADTTELEWYCAFSCYKYSAVYAYNLMLHRRGKRIDPFNDRVEPLIERLLTHGLTILRGHDQVGSAGGGEGG
;
A
#
# COMPACT_ATOMS: atom_id res chain seq x y z
N ASP A 1 8.37 0.27 -10.02
CA ASP A 1 7.71 1.31 -9.19
C ASP A 1 8.40 1.66 -7.87
N LEU A 2 9.12 0.76 -7.19
CA LEU A 2 9.80 1.08 -5.91
C LEU A 2 10.71 2.33 -5.97
N VAL A 3 11.47 2.49 -7.06
CA VAL A 3 12.31 3.68 -7.30
C VAL A 3 11.50 4.96 -7.35
N ARG A 4 10.34 4.96 -8.04
CA ARG A 4 9.44 6.12 -8.18
C ARG A 4 8.99 6.64 -6.82
N TRP A 5 8.54 5.74 -5.95
CA TRP A 5 8.04 6.09 -4.62
C TRP A 5 9.16 6.49 -3.66
N HIS A 6 10.33 5.86 -3.77
CA HIS A 6 11.51 6.30 -3.04
C HIS A 6 11.93 7.73 -3.43
N THR A 7 11.97 8.05 -4.72
CA THR A 7 12.26 9.42 -5.19
C THR A 7 11.21 10.42 -4.68
N LEU A 8 9.93 10.04 -4.61
CA LEU A 8 8.89 10.90 -4.01
C LEU A 8 9.16 11.17 -2.52
N LEU A 9 9.53 10.13 -1.77
CA LEU A 9 9.91 10.24 -0.37
C LEU A 9 11.12 11.17 -0.20
N GLU A 10 12.19 11.00 -0.97
CA GLU A 10 13.37 11.87 -0.92
C GLU A 10 13.02 13.35 -1.19
N ARG A 11 12.09 13.60 -2.13
CA ARG A 11 11.60 14.96 -2.44
C ARG A 11 10.79 15.58 -1.32
N SER A 12 10.15 14.77 -0.48
CA SER A 12 9.42 15.27 0.69
C SER A 12 10.37 15.92 1.70
N ARG A 13 11.60 15.40 1.85
CA ARG A 13 12.58 15.87 2.86
C ARG A 13 11.99 16.01 4.26
N VAL A 14 10.97 15.20 4.57
CA VAL A 14 10.45 15.15 5.94
C VAL A 14 11.44 14.38 6.79
N ASP A 15 11.81 14.96 7.92
CA ASP A 15 12.67 14.33 8.91
C ASP A 15 11.76 13.61 9.91
N LEU A 16 11.48 12.35 9.60
CA LEU A 16 10.69 11.45 10.45
C LEU A 16 11.60 10.29 10.86
N ASP A 17 11.71 10.04 12.16
CA ASP A 17 12.42 8.88 12.70
C ASP A 17 11.57 7.61 12.54
N LEU A 18 11.36 7.21 11.28
CA LEU A 18 10.47 6.13 10.88
C LEU A 18 11.19 5.14 9.95
N PRO A 19 10.83 3.85 9.95
CA PRO A 19 11.60 2.78 9.31
C PRO A 19 11.37 2.67 7.79
N PHE A 20 11.39 3.80 7.07
CA PHE A 20 11.24 3.83 5.61
C PHE A 20 12.33 3.01 4.91
N GLU A 21 13.58 3.19 5.31
CA GLU A 21 14.71 2.50 4.67
C GLU A 21 14.70 1.01 4.96
N GLU A 22 14.29 0.62 6.17
CA GLU A 22 14.15 -0.79 6.54
C GLU A 22 13.13 -1.49 5.64
N LEU A 23 11.92 -0.92 5.50
CA LEU A 23 10.89 -1.49 4.63
C LEU A 23 11.31 -1.48 3.16
N ARG A 24 11.95 -0.41 2.69
CA ARG A 24 12.46 -0.32 1.31
C ARG A 24 13.48 -1.43 1.03
N SER A 25 14.41 -1.66 1.95
CA SER A 25 15.43 -2.70 1.83
C SER A 25 14.81 -4.10 1.79
N ALA A 26 13.86 -4.38 2.70
CA ALA A 26 13.15 -5.66 2.74
C ALA A 26 12.33 -5.93 1.47
N LEU A 27 11.67 -4.91 0.91
CA LEU A 27 10.99 -5.00 -0.38
C LEU A 27 11.99 -5.30 -1.51
N ALA A 28 13.13 -4.60 -1.52
CA ALA A 28 14.12 -4.75 -2.58
C ALA A 28 14.80 -6.12 -2.61
N SER A 29 14.81 -6.86 -1.49
CA SER A 29 15.42 -8.19 -1.40
C SER A 29 14.50 -9.34 -1.80
N SER A 30 13.21 -9.09 -2.09
CA SER A 30 12.18 -10.14 -2.16
C SER A 30 11.17 -9.97 -3.30
N PHE A 31 11.56 -9.34 -4.41
CA PHE A 31 10.65 -9.11 -5.55
C PHE A 31 9.97 -10.41 -6.02
N PRO A 32 8.63 -10.44 -6.14
CA PRO A 32 7.92 -11.55 -6.76
C PRO A 32 8.21 -11.64 -8.26
N GLU A 33 7.99 -12.83 -8.83
CA GLU A 33 8.07 -13.02 -10.28
C GLU A 33 7.04 -12.11 -11.00
N PRO A 34 7.46 -11.34 -12.01
CA PRO A 34 6.58 -10.40 -12.69
C PRO A 34 5.51 -11.13 -13.51
N ARG A 35 4.28 -10.65 -13.43
CA ARG A 35 3.17 -11.05 -14.30
C ARG A 35 3.16 -10.25 -15.60
N ALA A 36 2.38 -10.72 -16.57
CA ALA A 36 2.08 -9.96 -17.77
C ALA A 36 1.46 -8.60 -17.37
N PRO A 37 2.05 -7.47 -17.82
CA PRO A 37 1.61 -6.16 -17.36
C PRO A 37 0.24 -5.79 -17.95
N CYS A 38 -0.53 -5.03 -17.19
CA CYS A 38 -1.84 -4.50 -17.60
C CYS A 38 -1.99 -3.03 -17.20
N LEU A 39 -3.07 -2.39 -17.62
CA LEU A 39 -3.45 -1.09 -17.09
C LEU A 39 -3.80 -1.24 -15.61
N VAL A 40 -3.09 -0.49 -14.77
CA VAL A 40 -3.33 -0.38 -13.32
C VAL A 40 -3.68 1.06 -12.98
N HIS A 41 -4.64 1.23 -12.09
CA HIS A 41 -5.03 2.53 -11.57
C HIS A 41 -3.96 3.10 -10.63
N ALA A 42 -3.28 2.23 -9.89
CA ALA A 42 -2.25 2.52 -8.90
C ALA A 42 -2.72 3.31 -7.65
N ASP A 43 -3.96 3.79 -7.63
CA ASP A 43 -4.67 4.32 -6.43
C ASP A 43 -6.07 3.72 -6.27
N TYR A 44 -6.21 2.40 -6.50
CA TYR A 44 -7.51 1.74 -6.57
C TYR A 44 -8.08 1.48 -5.17
N HIS A 45 -8.96 2.36 -4.70
CA HIS A 45 -9.59 2.24 -3.38
C HIS A 45 -11.02 2.83 -3.36
N PHE A 46 -11.83 2.49 -2.36
CA PHE A 46 -13.24 2.91 -2.27
C PHE A 46 -13.49 4.43 -2.38
N GLY A 47 -12.56 5.28 -1.93
CA GLY A 47 -12.65 6.74 -2.10
C GLY A 47 -12.60 7.23 -3.56
N ASN A 48 -12.08 6.40 -4.48
CA ASN A 48 -11.98 6.68 -5.91
C ASN A 48 -13.03 5.90 -6.73
N LEU A 49 -13.97 5.23 -6.06
CA LEU A 49 -15.06 4.48 -6.70
C LEU A 49 -16.39 5.20 -6.46
N LEU A 50 -17.13 5.45 -7.54
CA LEU A 50 -18.52 5.89 -7.43
C LEU A 50 -19.45 4.68 -7.49
N PHE A 51 -20.37 4.61 -6.54
CA PHE A 51 -21.38 3.55 -6.45
C PHE A 51 -22.76 4.12 -6.75
N ASP A 52 -23.59 3.35 -7.46
CA ASP A 52 -25.02 3.63 -7.52
C ASP A 52 -25.74 3.24 -6.21
N ARG A 53 -27.05 3.49 -6.14
CA ARG A 53 -27.87 3.10 -4.98
C ARG A 53 -27.99 1.58 -4.79
N GLY A 54 -27.68 0.80 -5.80
CA GLY A 54 -27.67 -0.67 -5.76
C GLY A 54 -26.33 -1.25 -5.32
N GLY A 55 -25.31 -0.43 -5.10
CA GLY A 55 -23.97 -0.87 -4.70
C GLY A 55 -23.07 -1.30 -5.86
N SER A 56 -23.45 -1.00 -7.11
CA SER A 56 -22.60 -1.27 -8.28
C SER A 56 -21.65 -0.11 -8.54
N VAL A 57 -20.39 -0.40 -8.89
CA VAL A 57 -19.43 0.63 -9.31
C VAL A 57 -19.85 1.18 -10.66
N VAL A 58 -20.08 2.49 -10.74
CA VAL A 58 -20.47 3.20 -11.96
C VAL A 58 -19.36 4.07 -12.55
N ALA A 59 -18.33 4.41 -11.77
CA ALA A 59 -17.15 5.10 -12.26
C ALA A 59 -15.93 4.84 -11.35
N VAL A 60 -14.75 4.92 -11.96
CA VAL A 60 -13.44 4.98 -11.29
C VAL A 60 -12.85 6.36 -11.55
N LEU A 61 -12.48 7.06 -10.49
CA LEU A 61 -11.99 8.44 -10.51
C LEU A 61 -10.47 8.48 -10.29
N ASP A 62 -9.85 9.61 -10.63
CA ASP A 62 -8.45 9.94 -10.29
C ASP A 62 -7.37 9.05 -10.92
N TRP A 63 -7.36 9.01 -12.26
CA TRP A 63 -6.41 8.25 -13.07
C TRP A 63 -5.01 8.88 -13.18
N GLU A 64 -4.67 9.88 -12.36
CA GLU A 64 -3.46 10.72 -12.56
C GLU A 64 -2.13 9.95 -12.42
N ILE A 65 -2.15 8.85 -11.69
CA ILE A 65 -0.97 7.98 -11.49
C ILE A 65 -1.06 6.63 -12.19
N ALA A 66 -2.09 6.40 -13.00
CA ALA A 66 -2.31 5.15 -13.70
C ALA A 66 -1.16 4.82 -14.67
N GLU A 67 -0.86 3.53 -14.83
CA GLU A 67 0.29 3.07 -15.62
C GLU A 67 0.06 1.68 -16.21
N ILE A 68 0.97 1.24 -17.08
CA ILE A 68 1.06 -0.17 -17.50
C ILE A 68 2.02 -0.87 -16.54
N GLY A 69 1.50 -1.73 -15.67
CA GLY A 69 2.23 -2.26 -14.52
C GLY A 69 1.73 -3.63 -14.06
N GLN A 70 2.13 -4.01 -12.84
CA GLN A 70 1.80 -5.32 -12.26
C GLN A 70 0.36 -5.36 -11.72
N PRO A 71 -0.49 -6.32 -12.12
CA PRO A 71 -1.93 -6.32 -11.81
C PRO A 71 -2.26 -6.32 -10.31
N LEU A 72 -1.40 -6.93 -9.49
CA LEU A 72 -1.61 -7.02 -8.04
C LEU A 72 -1.44 -5.69 -7.31
N ILE A 73 -0.92 -4.65 -7.98
CA ILE A 73 -0.85 -3.29 -7.42
C ILE A 73 -2.26 -2.82 -7.02
N ASP A 74 -3.27 -2.94 -7.88
CA ASP A 74 -4.62 -2.43 -7.58
C ASP A 74 -5.31 -3.25 -6.48
N LEU A 75 -5.09 -4.58 -6.44
CA LEU A 75 -5.60 -5.41 -5.34
C LEU A 75 -4.96 -5.03 -3.99
N SER A 76 -3.66 -4.75 -3.99
CA SER A 76 -2.97 -4.29 -2.80
C SER A 76 -3.42 -2.90 -2.33
N CYS A 77 -3.81 -2.02 -3.25
CA CYS A 77 -4.38 -0.71 -2.91
C CYS A 77 -5.68 -0.87 -2.12
N LEU A 78 -6.57 -1.76 -2.58
CA LEU A 78 -7.82 -2.07 -1.90
C LEU A 78 -7.59 -2.64 -0.49
N ALA A 79 -6.69 -3.61 -0.37
CA ALA A 79 -6.37 -4.24 0.91
C ALA A 79 -5.82 -3.20 1.91
N VAL A 80 -4.87 -2.39 1.48
CA VAL A 80 -4.13 -1.48 2.38
C VAL A 80 -4.94 -0.24 2.75
N ALA A 81 -5.70 0.33 1.82
CA ALA A 81 -6.47 1.55 2.07
C ALA A 81 -7.50 1.35 3.19
N GLY A 82 -8.12 0.18 3.28
CA GLY A 82 -9.09 -0.16 4.34
C GLY A 82 -8.48 -0.26 5.75
N MET A 83 -7.22 -0.70 5.87
CA MET A 83 -6.54 -0.85 7.18
C MET A 83 -6.30 0.48 7.89
N SER A 84 -6.28 1.58 7.13
CA SER A 84 -6.11 2.92 7.68
C SER A 84 -7.33 3.35 8.52
N GLY A 85 -8.50 2.72 8.34
CA GLY A 85 -9.79 3.11 8.94
C GLY A 85 -10.25 2.27 10.14
N GLY A 86 -9.38 2.01 11.13
CA GLY A 86 -9.82 1.40 12.40
C GLY A 86 -10.99 2.18 13.04
N ALA A 87 -11.84 1.51 13.83
CA ALA A 87 -13.14 2.01 14.31
C ALA A 87 -13.11 3.36 15.09
N GLU A 88 -11.94 3.85 15.48
CA GLU A 88 -11.75 5.15 16.14
C GLU A 88 -10.77 6.08 15.40
N THR A 89 -10.25 5.66 14.25
CA THR A 89 -9.31 6.43 13.43
C THR A 89 -9.90 6.64 12.05
N VAL A 90 -10.21 7.89 11.73
CA VAL A 90 -10.49 8.32 10.36
C VAL A 90 -9.21 8.10 9.53
N GLY A 91 -9.05 6.90 8.97
CA GLY A 91 -8.25 6.71 7.77
C GLY A 91 -8.89 7.53 6.64
N PRO A 92 -8.12 8.06 5.68
CA PRO A 92 -8.66 9.02 4.71
C PRO A 92 -9.64 8.40 3.72
N VAL A 93 -9.68 7.08 3.60
CA VAL A 93 -10.50 6.37 2.62
C VAL A 93 -11.59 5.55 3.33
N PRO A 94 -12.89 5.88 3.13
CA PRO A 94 -13.99 5.09 3.67
C PRO A 94 -14.10 3.76 2.93
N GLY A 95 -14.31 2.65 3.63
CA GLY A 95 -14.54 1.34 3.02
C GLY A 95 -14.32 0.18 4.00
N PRO A 96 -14.74 -1.04 3.65
CA PRO A 96 -14.42 -2.23 4.43
C PRO A 96 -12.91 -2.52 4.39
N THR A 97 -12.38 -3.06 5.48
CA THR A 97 -11.09 -3.75 5.46
C THR A 97 -11.27 -5.07 4.70
N ILE A 98 -10.42 -5.30 3.70
CA ILE A 98 -10.39 -6.54 2.94
C ILE A 98 -9.00 -7.15 3.10
N GLU A 99 -8.95 -8.38 3.60
CA GLU A 99 -7.68 -9.06 3.86
C GLU A 99 -7.07 -9.60 2.56
N ALA A 100 -5.74 -9.56 2.44
CA ALA A 100 -5.03 -10.02 1.24
C ALA A 100 -5.40 -11.48 0.84
N PRO A 101 -5.51 -12.47 1.76
CA PRO A 101 -5.93 -13.82 1.40
C PRO A 101 -7.32 -13.90 0.75
N GLN A 102 -8.25 -12.99 1.10
CA GLN A 102 -9.59 -12.96 0.51
C GLN A 102 -9.53 -12.49 -0.95
N LEU A 103 -8.75 -11.44 -1.23
CA LEU A 103 -8.53 -10.95 -2.59
C LEU A 103 -7.75 -11.97 -3.42
N ALA A 104 -6.72 -12.59 -2.84
CA ALA A 104 -5.94 -13.63 -3.50
C ALA A 104 -6.84 -14.79 -3.95
N ALA A 105 -7.72 -15.28 -3.06
CA ALA A 105 -8.69 -16.32 -3.40
C ALA A 105 -9.67 -15.88 -4.50
N LEU A 106 -10.21 -14.66 -4.41
CA LEU A 106 -11.18 -14.13 -5.39
C LEU A 106 -10.57 -13.98 -6.79
N TYR A 107 -9.31 -13.58 -6.87
CA TYR A 107 -8.61 -13.32 -8.14
C TYR A 107 -7.67 -14.45 -8.56
N SER A 108 -7.68 -15.60 -7.85
CA SER A 108 -6.78 -16.73 -8.10
C SER A 108 -5.29 -16.32 -8.14
N ALA A 109 -4.90 -15.41 -7.26
CA ALA A 109 -3.52 -14.99 -7.07
C ALA A 109 -2.87 -15.79 -5.91
N ASP A 110 -1.55 -15.84 -5.90
CA ASP A 110 -0.83 -16.36 -4.74
C ASP A 110 -0.91 -15.36 -3.58
N THR A 111 -1.19 -15.85 -2.38
CA THR A 111 -1.37 -15.00 -1.20
C THR A 111 -0.07 -14.30 -0.80
N THR A 112 1.05 -15.03 -0.80
CA THR A 112 2.37 -14.49 -0.44
C THR A 112 2.80 -13.42 -1.44
N GLU A 113 2.53 -13.65 -2.72
CA GLU A 113 2.75 -12.66 -3.77
C GLU A 113 1.93 -11.38 -3.54
N LEU A 114 0.62 -11.50 -3.31
CA LEU A 114 -0.24 -10.33 -3.05
C LEU A 114 0.16 -9.59 -1.77
N GLU A 115 0.55 -10.32 -0.72
CA GLU A 115 1.06 -9.76 0.53
C GLU A 115 2.32 -8.92 0.30
N TRP A 116 3.24 -9.36 -0.56
CA TRP A 116 4.38 -8.52 -0.95
C TRP A 116 3.92 -7.19 -1.58
N TYR A 117 2.93 -7.23 -2.47
CA TYR A 117 2.36 -6.01 -3.05
C TYR A 117 1.63 -5.15 -2.00
N CYS A 118 1.02 -5.74 -0.96
CA CYS A 118 0.47 -5.01 0.18
C CYS A 118 1.56 -4.28 0.98
N ALA A 119 2.69 -4.92 1.25
CA ALA A 119 3.84 -4.28 1.88
C ALA A 119 4.39 -3.13 1.00
N PHE A 120 4.45 -3.34 -0.32
CA PHE A 120 4.81 -2.30 -1.29
C PHE A 120 3.82 -1.12 -1.26
N SER A 121 2.51 -1.38 -1.21
CA SER A 121 1.48 -0.33 -1.12
C SER A 121 1.54 0.43 0.20
N CYS A 122 1.92 -0.21 1.31
CA CYS A 122 2.20 0.48 2.57
C CYS A 122 3.35 1.48 2.42
N TYR A 123 4.46 1.08 1.78
CA TYR A 123 5.58 1.98 1.49
C TYR A 123 5.17 3.14 0.56
N LYS A 124 4.43 2.84 -0.51
CA LYS A 124 3.90 3.83 -1.46
C LYS A 124 3.06 4.90 -0.75
N TYR A 125 2.02 4.49 -0.01
CA TYR A 125 1.15 5.44 0.67
C TYR A 125 1.90 6.25 1.73
N SER A 126 2.86 5.63 2.43
CA SER A 126 3.75 6.32 3.36
C SER A 126 4.54 7.43 2.67
N ALA A 127 5.10 7.18 1.47
CA ALA A 127 5.79 8.19 0.69
C ALA A 127 4.86 9.32 0.20
N VAL A 128 3.63 8.99 -0.20
CA VAL A 128 2.60 9.98 -0.60
C VAL A 128 2.21 10.86 0.59
N TYR A 129 1.95 10.28 1.76
CA TYR A 129 1.61 11.04 2.98
C TYR A 129 2.78 11.90 3.45
N ALA A 130 4.01 11.40 3.43
CA ALA A 130 5.20 12.18 3.72
C ALA A 130 5.32 13.41 2.79
N TYR A 131 5.07 13.22 1.49
CA TYR A 131 5.08 14.31 0.52
C TYR A 131 3.97 15.34 0.77
N ASN A 132 2.75 14.89 1.05
CA ASN A 132 1.61 15.77 1.35
C ASN A 132 1.82 16.54 2.67
N LEU A 133 2.39 15.88 3.68
CA LEU A 133 2.79 16.51 4.94
C LEU A 133 3.80 17.65 4.71
N MET A 134 4.80 17.43 3.84
CA MET A 134 5.72 18.50 3.45
C MET A 134 4.99 19.67 2.78
N LEU A 135 4.07 19.41 1.84
CA LEU A 135 3.31 20.46 1.18
C LEU A 135 2.45 21.25 2.16
N HIS A 136 1.86 20.56 3.14
CA HIS A 136 1.08 21.14 4.22
C HIS A 136 1.94 22.04 5.12
N ARG A 137 3.06 21.52 5.66
CA ARG A 137 4.00 22.27 6.50
C ARG A 137 4.58 23.52 5.83
N ARG A 138 4.70 23.50 4.49
CA ARG A 138 5.15 24.65 3.69
C ARG A 138 4.04 25.60 3.26
N GLY A 139 2.79 25.35 3.64
CA GLY A 139 1.63 26.16 3.26
C GLY A 139 1.26 26.09 1.77
N LYS A 140 1.83 25.14 1.00
CA LYS A 140 1.54 24.99 -0.44
C LYS A 140 0.23 24.26 -0.71
N ARG A 141 -0.16 23.33 0.18
CA ARG A 141 -1.43 22.62 0.14
C ARG A 141 -1.89 22.41 1.59
N ILE A 142 -2.75 23.29 2.08
CA ILE A 142 -3.19 23.26 3.48
C ILE A 142 -4.37 22.28 3.58
N ASP A 143 -4.16 21.20 4.32
CA ASP A 143 -5.17 20.21 4.64
C ASP A 143 -4.92 19.69 6.08
N PRO A 144 -5.81 20.03 7.05
CA PRO A 144 -5.67 19.65 8.45
C PRO A 144 -5.57 18.14 8.71
N PHE A 145 -5.97 17.28 7.76
CA PHE A 145 -5.72 15.85 7.87
C PHE A 145 -4.22 15.55 8.04
N ASN A 146 -3.36 16.34 7.40
CA ASN A 146 -1.90 16.13 7.43
C ASN A 146 -1.28 16.39 8.81
N ASP A 147 -1.97 17.07 9.73
CA ASP A 147 -1.50 17.19 11.13
C ASP A 147 -1.45 15.85 11.87
N ARG A 148 -2.11 14.81 11.33
CA ARG A 148 -2.27 13.49 11.96
C ARG A 148 -1.71 12.33 11.14
N VAL A 149 -0.96 12.62 10.07
CA VAL A 149 -0.46 11.57 9.16
C VAL A 149 0.78 10.84 9.68
N GLU A 150 1.57 11.41 10.59
CA GLU A 150 2.78 10.73 11.08
C GLU A 150 2.47 9.38 11.76
N PRO A 151 1.51 9.26 12.70
CA PRO A 151 1.13 7.96 13.27
C PRO A 151 0.56 7.00 12.22
N LEU A 152 -0.06 7.51 11.15
CA LEU A 152 -0.56 6.67 10.06
C LEU A 152 0.59 6.11 9.23
N ILE A 153 1.59 6.93 8.90
CA ILE A 153 2.81 6.50 8.22
C ILE A 153 3.51 5.42 9.04
N GLU A 154 3.69 5.63 10.34
CA GLU A 154 4.30 4.64 11.24
C GLU A 154 3.56 3.30 11.18
N ARG A 155 2.23 3.32 11.34
CA ARG A 155 1.38 2.12 11.25
C ARG A 155 1.54 1.38 9.91
N LEU A 156 1.58 2.10 8.79
CA LEU A 156 1.75 1.50 7.47
C LEU A 156 3.13 0.85 7.33
N LEU A 157 4.19 1.54 7.75
CA LEU A 157 5.55 1.00 7.69
C LEU A 157 5.70 -0.24 8.58
N THR A 158 5.20 -0.20 9.81
CA THR A 158 5.18 -1.34 10.72
C THR A 158 4.42 -2.51 10.11
N HIS A 159 3.23 -2.26 9.54
CA HIS A 159 2.43 -3.31 8.93
C HIS A 159 3.13 -3.95 7.72
N GLY A 160 3.72 -3.14 6.84
CA GLY A 160 4.50 -3.65 5.71
C GLY A 160 5.67 -4.54 6.14
N LEU A 161 6.40 -4.15 7.20
CA LEU A 161 7.46 -4.97 7.78
C LEU A 161 6.93 -6.27 8.39
N THR A 162 5.79 -6.23 9.09
CA THR A 162 5.16 -7.42 9.66
C THR A 162 4.78 -8.42 8.57
N ILE A 163 4.22 -7.97 7.45
CA ILE A 163 3.90 -8.84 6.31
C ILE A 163 5.15 -9.59 5.85
N LEU A 164 6.22 -8.85 5.52
CA LEU A 164 7.43 -9.44 4.93
C LEU A 164 8.16 -10.37 5.92
N ARG A 165 8.22 -10.03 7.20
CA ARG A 165 8.81 -10.91 8.23
C ARG A 165 8.00 -12.19 8.44
N GLY A 166 6.70 -12.16 8.19
CA GLY A 166 5.85 -13.36 8.21
C GLY A 166 6.26 -14.38 7.15
N HIS A 167 6.73 -13.91 5.98
CA HIS A 167 7.17 -14.79 4.89
C HIS A 167 8.45 -15.55 5.24
N ASP A 168 9.41 -14.89 5.92
CA ASP A 168 10.67 -15.51 6.35
C ASP A 168 10.46 -16.70 7.30
N GLN A 169 9.43 -16.64 8.16
CA GLN A 169 9.13 -17.71 9.11
C GLN A 169 8.48 -18.94 8.45
N VAL A 170 7.67 -18.75 7.41
CA VAL A 170 7.02 -19.84 6.67
C VAL A 170 8.06 -20.58 5.80
N GLY A 171 9.02 -19.86 5.21
CA GLY A 171 10.10 -20.46 4.40
C GLY A 171 11.08 -21.34 5.21
N SER A 172 11.31 -21.02 6.49
CA SER A 172 12.22 -21.79 7.36
C SER A 172 11.62 -23.12 7.86
N ALA A 173 10.30 -23.32 7.80
CA ALA A 173 9.63 -24.51 8.33
C ALA A 173 9.52 -25.68 7.33
N GLY A 174 9.80 -25.47 6.04
CA GLY A 174 9.64 -26.49 4.98
C GLY A 174 10.89 -27.31 4.63
N GLY A 175 12.01 -27.13 5.34
CA GLY A 175 13.32 -27.66 4.94
C GLY A 175 13.78 -28.97 5.61
N GLY A 176 12.94 -29.65 6.38
CA GLY A 176 13.40 -30.79 7.19
C GLY A 176 12.40 -31.94 7.26
N GLU A 177 12.34 -32.75 6.21
CA GLU A 177 12.00 -34.18 6.32
C GLU A 177 12.49 -34.91 5.07
N GLY A 178 13.57 -35.68 5.22
CA GLY A 178 14.25 -36.38 4.12
C GLY A 178 15.57 -37.00 4.60
N GLY A 179 15.48 -37.89 5.58
CA GLY A 179 16.58 -38.72 6.08
C GLY A 179 16.07 -40.06 6.57
#